data_AF-A0A3D6B4F7-F1
#
_entry.id   AF-A0A3D6B4F7-F1
#
_cell.length_a   1.000
_cell.length_b   1.000
_cell.length_c   1.000
_cell.angle_alpha   90.00
_cell.angle_beta   90.00
_cell.angle_gamma   90.00
#
_symmetry.space_group_name_H-M   'P 1'
#
loop_
_entity.id
_entity.type
_entity.pdbx_description
1 polymer ?
#
loop_
_entity_poly.entity_id
_entity_poly.type
_entity_poly.pdbx_seq_one_letter_code
_entity_poly.pdbx_strand_id
1 'polypeptide(L)'
;MFNGEEDKPISIIITTLASRAYQGETNLFEGLSNVIDNMEMYIRRNAEGTYLIENPVNHEENFADKWATHPKRKDNFFKWLRKLKEDKNAIISLKGVQLREKFAGSFGKNVTTKIFAEMTKSHKDNASNGKLRISTTGAIGAIGKTLNAHNTYFGKE
;
A
#
# COMPACT_ATOMS: atom_id res chain seq x y z
N MET A 1 5.49 14.29 0.48
CA MET A 1 5.99 14.45 1.85
C MET A 1 7.39 15.08 1.91
N PHE A 2 8.28 14.82 0.94
CA PHE A 2 9.66 15.36 0.95
C PHE A 2 10.10 15.88 -0.43
N ASN A 3 9.22 16.59 -1.14
CA ASN A 3 9.50 17.02 -2.53
C ASN A 3 10.68 18.00 -2.55
N GLY A 4 11.84 17.53 -3.04
CA GLY A 4 13.06 18.35 -3.16
C GLY A 4 13.90 18.46 -1.89
N GLU A 5 13.58 17.72 -0.82
CA GLU A 5 14.36 17.77 0.42
C GLU A 5 15.60 16.85 0.37
N GLU A 6 16.75 17.37 0.77
CA GLU A 6 18.00 16.59 0.91
C GLU A 6 17.92 15.52 2.00
N ASP A 7 17.03 15.71 2.99
CA ASP A 7 16.88 14.82 4.16
C ASP A 7 15.79 13.75 3.98
N LYS A 8 15.43 13.41 2.74
CA LYS A 8 14.47 12.34 2.46
C LYS A 8 15.01 10.97 2.90
N PRO A 9 14.12 9.99 3.19
CA PRO A 9 14.52 8.61 3.45
C PRO A 9 15.44 8.06 2.34
N ILE A 10 16.56 7.46 2.75
CA ILE A 10 17.58 7.00 1.82
C ILE A 10 17.16 5.64 1.23
N SER A 11 17.16 5.53 -0.11
CA SER A 11 16.70 4.32 -0.80
C SER A 11 17.45 3.06 -0.37
N ILE A 12 18.77 3.12 -0.17
CA ILE A 12 19.56 1.93 0.22
C ILE A 12 19.15 1.39 1.59
N ILE A 13 18.79 2.28 2.53
CA ILE A 13 18.25 1.88 3.84
C ILE A 13 16.92 1.17 3.63
N ILE A 14 16.00 1.76 2.84
CA ILE A 14 14.69 1.17 2.58
C ILE A 14 14.82 -0.21 1.95
N THR A 15 15.62 -0.35 0.89
CA THR A 15 15.77 -1.64 0.19
C THR A 15 16.44 -2.69 1.04
N THR A 16 17.42 -2.32 1.87
CA THR A 16 18.11 -3.25 2.77
C THR A 16 17.21 -3.73 3.90
N LEU A 17 16.40 -2.85 4.49
CA LEU A 17 15.46 -3.26 5.54
C LEU A 17 14.30 -4.06 4.94
N ALA A 18 13.83 -3.69 3.74
CA ALA A 18 12.80 -4.43 3.04
C ALA A 18 13.25 -5.86 2.67
N SER A 19 14.49 -6.01 2.18
CA SER A 19 15.02 -7.34 1.84
C SER A 19 15.17 -8.23 3.08
N ARG A 20 15.57 -7.66 4.22
CA ARG A 20 15.64 -8.39 5.50
C ARG A 20 14.27 -8.79 6.03
N ALA A 21 13.26 -7.95 5.83
CA ALA A 21 11.91 -8.21 6.31
C ALA A 21 11.10 -9.16 5.43
N TYR A 22 11.47 -9.32 4.16
CA TYR A 22 10.80 -10.22 3.24
C TYR A 22 11.06 -11.69 3.61
N GLN A 23 9.99 -12.49 3.74
CA GLN A 23 10.07 -13.88 4.20
C GLN A 23 9.79 -14.91 3.09
N GLY A 24 9.67 -14.47 1.83
CA GLY A 24 9.37 -15.36 0.70
C GLY A 24 7.87 -15.56 0.47
N GLU A 25 7.05 -14.58 0.88
CA GLU A 25 5.61 -14.61 0.69
C GLU A 25 5.24 -14.74 -0.80
N THR A 26 4.23 -15.57 -1.08
CA THR A 26 3.74 -15.84 -2.44
C THR A 26 2.69 -14.83 -2.89
N ASN A 27 2.01 -14.20 -1.95
CA ASN A 27 1.03 -13.15 -2.21
C ASN A 27 1.68 -11.77 -2.10
N LEU A 28 1.54 -10.95 -3.16
CA LEU A 28 2.12 -9.61 -3.21
C LEU A 28 1.67 -8.71 -2.06
N PHE A 29 0.38 -8.72 -1.72
CA PHE A 29 -0.17 -7.86 -0.68
C PHE A 29 0.28 -8.29 0.71
N GLU A 30 0.33 -9.60 0.96
CA GLU A 30 0.87 -10.18 2.18
C GLU A 30 2.35 -9.84 2.34
N GLY A 31 3.17 -10.09 1.31
CA GLY A 31 4.59 -9.76 1.33
C GLY A 31 4.86 -8.27 1.56
N LEU A 32 4.11 -7.39 0.89
CA LEU A 32 4.21 -5.95 1.12
C LEU A 32 3.82 -5.57 2.56
N SER A 33 2.76 -6.17 3.09
CA SER A 33 2.30 -5.89 4.46
C SER A 33 3.32 -6.34 5.50
N ASN A 34 3.86 -7.55 5.36
CA ASN A 34 4.88 -8.10 6.24
C ASN A 34 6.17 -7.26 6.21
N VAL A 35 6.61 -6.84 5.02
CA VAL A 35 7.76 -5.94 4.88
C VAL A 35 7.51 -4.63 5.61
N ILE A 36 6.36 -3.98 5.41
CA ILE A 36 6.02 -2.70 6.06
C ILE A 36 6.02 -2.80 7.59
N ASP A 37 5.49 -3.91 8.11
CA ASP A 37 5.34 -4.10 9.56
C ASP A 37 6.67 -4.43 10.24
N ASN A 38 7.51 -5.23 9.59
CA ASN A 38 8.69 -5.82 10.23
C ASN A 38 10.01 -5.12 9.89
N MET A 39 10.09 -4.29 8.84
CA MET A 39 11.36 -3.67 8.43
C MET A 39 12.05 -2.85 9.52
N GLU A 40 11.28 -2.27 10.44
CA GLU A 40 11.81 -1.50 11.57
C GLU A 40 12.61 -2.36 12.56
N MET A 41 12.25 -3.65 12.70
CA MET A 41 12.89 -4.57 13.65
C MET A 41 14.35 -4.88 13.27
N TYR A 42 14.71 -4.64 12.01
CA TYR A 42 16.06 -4.86 11.48
C TYR A 42 16.98 -3.65 11.66
N ILE A 43 16.52 -2.61 12.35
CA ILE A 43 17.32 -1.47 12.77
C ILE A 43 17.83 -1.75 14.18
N ARG A 44 19.13 -2.01 14.32
CA ARG A 44 19.76 -2.29 15.62
C ARG A 44 20.23 -1.00 16.30
N ARG A 45 20.54 -1.11 17.58
CA ARG A 45 21.30 -0.08 18.33
C ARG A 45 22.49 -0.73 19.01
N ASN A 46 23.63 -0.05 19.03
CA ASN A 46 24.80 -0.48 19.81
C ASN A 46 24.69 -0.07 21.28
N ALA A 47 25.70 -0.40 22.09
CA ALA A 47 25.76 -0.07 23.52
C ALA A 47 25.69 1.45 23.77
N GLU A 48 26.19 2.25 22.84
CA GLU A 48 26.18 3.71 22.88
C GLU A 48 24.84 4.31 22.41
N GLY A 49 23.88 3.50 21.97
CA GLY A 49 22.57 3.93 21.49
C GLY A 49 22.54 4.41 20.04
N THR A 50 23.63 4.27 19.29
CA THR A 50 23.73 4.60 17.86
C THR A 50 23.00 3.57 17.01
N TYR A 51 22.24 4.05 16.02
CA TYR A 51 21.51 3.19 15.08
C TYR A 51 22.45 2.48 14.11
N LEU A 52 22.20 1.19 13.91
CA LEU A 52 23.00 0.30 13.05
C LEU A 52 22.11 -0.35 11.98
N ILE A 53 22.47 -0.10 10.73
CA ILE A 53 21.91 -0.75 9.53
C ILE A 53 23.10 -1.17 8.67
N GLU A 54 23.60 -2.38 8.91
CA GLU A 54 24.79 -2.90 8.22
C GLU A 54 24.52 -3.11 6.73
N ASN A 55 25.54 -2.84 5.91
CA ASN A 55 25.55 -3.26 4.52
C ASN A 55 25.58 -4.81 4.46
N PRO A 56 24.68 -5.45 3.69
CA PRO A 56 24.64 -6.91 3.57
C PRO A 56 25.89 -7.53 2.93
N VAL A 57 26.71 -6.74 2.24
CA VAL A 57 27.95 -7.20 1.59
C VAL A 57 29.18 -6.89 2.47
N ASN A 58 29.20 -5.71 3.11
CA ASN A 58 30.28 -5.29 3.99
C ASN A 58 29.75 -4.94 5.38
N HIS A 59 29.81 -5.88 6.33
CA HIS A 59 29.25 -5.70 7.67
C HIS A 59 29.91 -4.60 8.50
N GLU A 60 31.10 -4.11 8.11
CA GLU A 60 31.76 -2.97 8.76
C GLU A 60 31.11 -1.63 8.37
N GLU A 61 30.40 -1.57 7.25
CA GLU A 61 29.73 -0.36 6.78
C GLU A 61 28.31 -0.24 7.38
N ASN A 62 28.03 0.91 8.01
CA ASN A 62 26.72 1.24 8.55
C ASN A 62 26.02 2.28 7.67
N PHE A 63 24.90 1.93 7.03
CA PHE A 63 24.10 2.86 6.24
C PHE A 63 23.41 3.97 7.06
N ALA A 64 23.31 3.80 8.38
CA ALA A 64 22.76 4.79 9.30
C ALA A 64 23.84 5.72 9.93
N ASP A 65 25.09 5.63 9.50
CA ASP A 65 26.23 6.43 9.99
C ASP A 65 25.92 7.94 10.03
N LYS A 66 25.33 8.46 8.96
CA LYS A 66 25.00 9.87 8.77
C LYS A 66 23.83 10.35 9.63
N TRP A 67 23.13 9.47 10.34
CA TRP A 67 22.04 9.88 11.24
C TRP A 67 22.53 10.63 12.48
N ALA A 68 23.75 10.36 12.94
CA ALA A 68 24.36 11.09 14.05
C ALA A 68 24.66 12.55 13.69
N THR A 69 25.17 12.78 12.47
CA THR A 69 25.51 14.12 11.98
C THR A 69 24.33 14.85 11.34
N HIS A 70 23.35 14.12 10.80
CA HIS A 70 22.15 14.65 10.16
C HIS A 70 20.88 14.04 10.78
N PRO A 71 20.52 14.41 12.02
CA PRO A 71 19.40 13.80 12.75
C PRO A 71 18.05 13.92 12.04
N LYS A 72 17.86 14.96 11.20
CA LYS A 72 16.66 15.13 10.37
C LYS A 72 16.41 13.94 9.43
N ARG A 73 17.46 13.30 8.90
CA ARG A 73 17.33 12.13 8.01
C ARG A 73 16.69 10.95 8.72
N LYS A 74 17.13 10.70 9.95
CA LYS A 74 16.55 9.69 10.84
C LYS A 74 15.08 10.01 11.14
N ASP A 75 14.79 11.25 11.56
CA ASP A 75 13.44 11.65 11.93
C ASP A 75 12.48 11.56 10.72
N ASN A 76 12.94 11.96 9.53
CA ASN A 76 12.19 11.83 8.28
C ASN A 76 11.97 10.37 7.89
N PHE A 77 12.96 9.49 8.09
CA PHE A 77 12.80 8.05 7.88
C PHE A 77 11.71 7.47 8.78
N PHE A 78 11.74 7.72 10.09
CA PHE A 78 10.69 7.21 10.99
C PHE A 78 9.32 7.84 10.75
N LYS A 79 9.28 9.14 10.43
CA LYS A 79 8.04 9.82 10.02
C LYS A 79 7.44 9.19 8.77
N TRP A 80 8.29 8.83 7.80
CA TRP A 80 7.88 8.12 6.60
C TRP A 80 7.36 6.74 6.89
N LEU A 81 8.08 5.94 7.67
CA LEU A 81 7.68 4.58 7.99
C LEU A 81 6.35 4.53 8.74
N ARG A 82 6.16 5.44 9.70
CA ARG A 82 4.88 5.59 10.40
C ARG A 82 3.74 5.94 9.43
N LYS A 83 3.95 6.92 8.54
CA LYS A 83 2.95 7.28 7.53
C LYS A 83 2.64 6.12 6.58
N LEU A 84 3.64 5.31 6.23
CA LEU A 84 3.47 4.13 5.40
C LEU A 84 2.61 3.06 6.10
N LYS A 85 2.85 2.80 7.40
CA LYS A 85 2.03 1.90 8.22
C LYS A 85 0.58 2.40 8.33
N GLU A 86 0.37 3.70 8.56
CA GLU A 86 -0.95 4.33 8.57
C GLU A 86 -1.67 4.19 7.21
N ASP A 87 -0.95 4.38 6.11
CA ASP A 87 -1.51 4.27 4.76
C ASP A 87 -1.93 2.84 4.42
N LYS A 88 -1.10 1.86 4.77
CA LYS A 88 -1.41 0.43 4.64
C LYS A 88 -2.69 0.08 5.40
N ASN A 89 -2.80 0.47 6.67
CA ASN A 89 -3.97 0.18 7.51
C ASN A 89 -5.25 0.86 6.99
N ALA A 90 -5.14 2.08 6.47
CA ALA A 90 -6.27 2.77 5.86
C ALA A 90 -6.72 2.07 4.58
N ILE A 91 -5.79 1.60 3.74
CA ILE A 91 -6.12 0.88 2.50
C ILE A 91 -6.87 -0.44 2.79
N ILE A 92 -6.52 -1.14 3.88
CA ILE A 92 -7.20 -2.38 4.30
C ILE A 92 -8.64 -2.13 4.77
N SER A 93 -8.85 -1.03 5.49
CA SER A 93 -10.12 -0.76 6.20
C SER A 93 -11.13 0.05 5.38
N LEU A 94 -10.65 0.95 4.51
CA LEU A 94 -11.50 1.84 3.74
C LEU A 94 -12.15 1.15 2.54
N LYS A 95 -13.31 1.68 2.11
CA LYS A 95 -14.06 1.20 0.95
C LYS A 95 -14.51 2.35 0.06
N GLY A 96 -14.84 2.03 -1.19
CA GLY A 96 -15.45 2.98 -2.12
C GLY A 96 -14.63 4.25 -2.34
N VAL A 97 -15.26 5.41 -2.20
CA VAL A 97 -14.65 6.72 -2.50
C VAL A 97 -13.48 7.03 -1.57
N GLN A 98 -13.59 6.72 -0.28
CA GLN A 98 -12.53 6.99 0.71
C GLN A 98 -11.27 6.19 0.39
N LEU A 99 -11.42 4.94 -0.05
CA LEU A 99 -10.29 4.12 -0.51
C LEU A 99 -9.59 4.76 -1.71
N ARG A 100 -10.37 5.23 -2.70
CA ARG A 100 -9.83 5.90 -3.88
C ARG A 100 -9.06 7.18 -3.52
N GLU A 101 -9.58 7.99 -2.62
CA GLU A 101 -8.90 9.20 -2.15
C GLU A 101 -7.59 8.88 -1.43
N LYS A 102 -7.61 7.84 -0.60
CA LYS A 102 -6.41 7.36 0.09
C LYS A 102 -5.35 6.88 -0.89
N PHE A 103 -5.72 6.05 -1.86
CA PHE A 103 -4.82 5.61 -2.94
C PHE A 103 -4.24 6.80 -3.73
N ALA A 104 -5.07 7.78 -4.05
CA ALA A 104 -4.63 8.98 -4.78
C ALA A 104 -3.61 9.81 -3.99
N GLY A 105 -3.76 9.86 -2.67
CA GLY A 105 -2.81 10.52 -1.77
C GLY A 105 -1.47 9.78 -1.65
N SER A 106 -1.47 8.44 -1.69
CA SER A 106 -0.24 7.63 -1.52
C SER A 106 0.50 7.35 -2.84
N PHE A 107 -0.23 7.06 -3.92
CA PHE A 107 0.33 6.64 -5.22
C PHE A 107 0.17 7.68 -6.33
N GLY A 108 -0.52 8.79 -6.06
CA GLY A 108 -0.78 9.85 -7.03
C GLY A 108 -2.14 9.70 -7.73
N LYS A 109 -2.73 10.86 -8.06
CA LYS A 109 -4.07 10.96 -8.64
C LYS A 109 -4.17 10.26 -10.00
N ASN A 110 -3.19 10.43 -10.88
CA ASN A 110 -3.26 9.94 -12.25
C ASN A 110 -3.33 8.41 -12.31
N VAL A 111 -2.43 7.73 -11.59
CA VAL A 111 -2.39 6.26 -11.52
C VAL A 111 -3.67 5.73 -10.89
N THR A 112 -4.10 6.34 -9.78
CA THR A 112 -5.31 5.92 -9.05
C THR A 112 -6.57 6.04 -9.91
N THR A 113 -6.78 7.18 -10.57
CA THR A 113 -7.95 7.37 -11.43
C THR A 113 -8.00 6.34 -12.55
N LYS A 114 -6.86 6.02 -13.16
CA LYS A 114 -6.78 5.00 -14.21
C LYS A 114 -7.20 3.62 -13.70
N ILE A 115 -6.64 3.17 -12.57
CA ILE A 115 -6.95 1.86 -11.97
C ILE A 115 -8.42 1.75 -11.58
N PHE A 116 -8.97 2.77 -10.91
CA PHE A 116 -10.37 2.74 -10.48
C PHE A 116 -11.35 2.84 -11.66
N ALA A 117 -11.00 3.55 -12.74
CA ALA A 117 -11.80 3.57 -13.96
C ALA A 117 -11.83 2.19 -14.63
N GLU A 118 -10.69 1.52 -14.71
CA GLU A 118 -10.59 0.15 -15.25
C GLU A 118 -11.35 -0.87 -14.40
N MET A 119 -11.26 -0.77 -13.08
CA MET A 119 -12.05 -1.57 -12.14
C MET A 119 -13.55 -1.33 -12.33
N THR A 120 -13.98 -0.07 -12.47
CA THR A 120 -15.39 0.29 -12.72
C THR A 120 -15.88 -0.29 -14.05
N LYS A 121 -15.06 -0.23 -15.10
CA LYS A 121 -15.37 -0.83 -16.40
C LYS A 121 -15.54 -2.35 -16.28
N SER A 122 -14.61 -3.04 -15.63
CA SER A 122 -14.70 -4.49 -15.38
C SER A 122 -15.95 -4.86 -14.58
N HIS A 123 -16.29 -4.10 -13.53
CA HIS A 123 -17.54 -4.30 -12.79
C HIS A 123 -18.79 -4.09 -13.67
N LYS A 124 -18.80 -3.04 -14.50
CA LYS A 124 -19.89 -2.79 -15.44
C LYS A 124 -20.01 -3.91 -16.47
N ASP A 125 -18.91 -4.42 -17.00
CA ASP A 125 -18.91 -5.52 -17.96
C ASP A 125 -19.41 -6.81 -17.33
N ASN A 126 -19.00 -7.11 -16.09
CA ASN A 126 -19.52 -8.26 -15.35
C ASN A 126 -21.03 -8.12 -15.03
N ALA A 127 -21.50 -6.90 -14.75
CA ALA A 127 -22.92 -6.60 -14.57
C ALA A 127 -23.72 -6.81 -15.87
N SER A 128 -23.22 -6.26 -16.98
CA SER A 128 -23.90 -6.27 -18.29
C SER A 128 -23.91 -7.66 -18.92
N ASN A 129 -22.85 -8.45 -18.71
CA ASN A 129 -22.72 -9.82 -19.21
C ASN A 129 -23.39 -10.88 -18.31
N GLY A 130 -24.26 -10.46 -17.39
CA GLY A 130 -25.09 -11.37 -16.61
C GLY A 130 -24.33 -12.24 -15.59
N LYS A 131 -23.09 -11.85 -15.23
CA LYS A 131 -22.32 -12.50 -14.15
C LYS A 131 -22.78 -12.05 -12.77
N LEU A 132 -23.49 -10.94 -12.67
CA LEU A 132 -24.25 -10.60 -11.46
C LEU A 132 -25.54 -11.44 -11.44
N ARG A 133 -25.82 -12.05 -10.30
CA ARG A 133 -26.99 -12.91 -10.08
C ARG A 133 -27.71 -12.51 -8.79
N ILE A 134 -29.03 -12.67 -8.76
CA ILE A 134 -29.87 -12.49 -7.57
C ILE A 134 -30.26 -13.87 -7.06
N SER A 135 -29.89 -14.16 -5.82
CA SER A 135 -30.35 -15.34 -5.09
C SER A 135 -31.84 -15.24 -4.74
N THR A 136 -32.45 -16.37 -4.39
CA THR A 136 -33.88 -16.44 -3.97
C THR A 136 -34.19 -15.59 -2.74
N THR A 137 -33.20 -15.27 -1.91
CA THR A 137 -33.33 -14.39 -0.74
C THR A 137 -33.12 -12.90 -1.08
N GLY A 138 -32.93 -12.56 -2.35
CA GLY A 138 -32.74 -11.17 -2.80
C GLY A 138 -31.29 -10.65 -2.69
N ALA A 139 -30.34 -11.47 -2.23
CA ALA A 139 -28.94 -11.08 -2.18
C ALA A 139 -28.30 -11.13 -3.58
N ILE A 140 -27.50 -10.12 -3.92
CA ILE A 140 -26.73 -10.04 -5.16
C ILE A 140 -25.39 -10.77 -4.97
N GLY A 141 -25.06 -11.68 -5.89
CA GLY A 141 -23.83 -12.46 -5.85
C GLY A 141 -23.57 -13.21 -7.15
N ALA A 142 -22.70 -14.24 -7.09
CA ALA A 142 -22.37 -15.08 -8.24
C ALA A 142 -23.33 -16.27 -8.44
N ILE A 143 -24.22 -16.52 -7.48
CA ILE A 143 -25.16 -17.65 -7.44
C ILE A 143 -26.58 -17.11 -7.45
N GLY A 144 -27.45 -17.66 -8.31
CA GLY A 144 -28.84 -17.24 -8.44
C GLY A 144 -29.26 -16.98 -9.90
N LYS A 145 -30.39 -16.31 -10.10
CA LYS A 145 -30.87 -15.91 -11.43
C LYS A 145 -30.05 -14.73 -11.95
N THR A 146 -29.70 -14.74 -13.23
CA THR A 146 -28.96 -13.64 -13.86
C THR A 146 -29.71 -12.32 -13.72
N LEU A 147 -29.02 -11.31 -13.21
CA LEU A 147 -29.49 -9.93 -13.15
C LEU A 147 -29.43 -9.38 -14.57
N ASN A 148 -30.60 -9.07 -15.16
CA ASN A 148 -30.63 -8.40 -16.44
C ASN A 148 -30.38 -6.90 -16.21
N ALA A 149 -29.14 -6.47 -16.37
CA ALA A 149 -28.72 -5.08 -16.16
C ALA A 149 -29.11 -4.14 -17.32
N HIS A 150 -29.84 -4.62 -18.33
CA HIS A 150 -30.48 -3.74 -19.31
C HIS A 150 -31.56 -2.92 -18.60
N ASN A 151 -31.21 -1.69 -18.21
CA ASN A 151 -32.15 -0.68 -17.72
C ASN A 151 -33.28 -0.50 -18.72
N THR A 152 -34.41 -1.17 -18.49
CA THR A 152 -35.64 -1.09 -19.30
C THR A 152 -36.74 -0.32 -18.59
N TYR A 153 -36.43 0.26 -17.42
CA TYR A 153 -37.34 1.17 -16.73
C TYR A 153 -37.22 2.58 -17.34
N PHE A 154 -38.03 2.83 -18.35
CA PHE A 154 -38.39 4.18 -18.79
C PHE A 154 -39.59 4.57 -17.92
N GLY A 155 -39.37 5.38 -16.89
CA GLY A 155 -40.46 5.83 -16.01
C GLY A 155 -41.65 6.30 -16.85
N LYS A 156 -42.82 5.69 -16.63
CA LYS A 156 -44.07 6.25 -17.12
C LYS A 156 -44.52 7.29 -16.11
N GLU A 157 -44.79 8.50 -16.59
CA GLU A 157 -45.56 9.53 -15.88
C GLU A 157 -46.92 8.99 -15.45
#